data_AF-A0A4R0KDY3-F1
#
_entry.id   AF-A0A4R0KDY3-F1
#
_cell.length_a   1.000
_cell.length_b   1.000
_cell.length_c   1.000
_cell.angle_alpha   90.00
_cell.angle_beta   90.00
_cell.angle_gamma   90.00
#
_symmetry.space_group_name_H-M   'P 1'
#
loop_
_entity.id
_entity.type
_entity.pdbx_description
1 polymer ?
#
loop_
_entity_poly.entity_id
_entity_poly.type
_entity_poly.pdbx_seq_one_letter_code
_entity_poly.pdbx_strand_id
1 'polypeptide(L)'
;MSYVCSGVLLLFLRSPELVAARVTGRRGIIGDIRSGLAYVLKDRVLVALCLSSGIGAFAVAIRDSSLVLALVRELHFSAGLVGLLAMLAGVGGVVGGLLAHWAATRFGFGRSVMVAILTTAAAIALLTAPFGVAPAVLVGIGQFVGGVSGAVYTIGQLTMRQLVTPPDLLGRVNAVRRFLVYALFPVGGLVGGLGGARLGSRSMLLVAAGVMATSVLPLIRGNVAGVEGHPR
;
A
#
# COMPACT_ATOMS: atom_id res chain seq x y z
N MET A 1 25.47 2.24 -9.46
CA MET A 1 26.20 3.33 -8.78
C MET A 1 25.67 3.60 -7.37
N SER A 2 24.38 3.87 -7.14
CA SER A 2 23.84 4.16 -5.79
C SER A 2 24.02 3.05 -4.74
N TYR A 3 23.99 1.77 -5.15
CA TYR A 3 24.23 0.65 -4.24
C TYR A 3 25.69 0.55 -3.76
N VAL A 4 26.65 0.92 -4.61
CA VAL A 4 28.07 0.91 -4.27
C VAL A 4 28.38 2.07 -3.32
N CYS A 5 27.85 3.26 -3.60
CA CYS A 5 27.95 4.40 -2.68
C CYS A 5 27.28 4.12 -1.34
N SER A 6 26.12 3.45 -1.33
CA SER A 6 25.45 3.04 -0.10
C SER A 6 26.27 1.99 0.67
N GLY A 7 26.91 1.05 -0.02
CA GLY A 7 27.79 0.06 0.60
C GLY A 7 29.04 0.67 1.23
N VAL A 8 29.64 1.66 0.57
CA VAL A 8 30.81 2.39 1.08
C VAL A 8 30.42 3.26 2.29
N LEU A 9 29.28 3.97 2.23
CA LEU A 9 28.78 4.77 3.36
C LEU A 9 28.46 3.92 4.60
N LEU A 10 27.99 2.69 4.41
CA LEU A 10 27.76 1.74 5.51
C LEU A 10 29.06 1.23 6.16
N LEU A 11 30.18 1.23 5.44
CA LEU A 11 31.49 0.88 6.01
C LEU A 11 32.05 2.00 6.89
N PHE A 12 31.68 3.26 6.62
CA PHE A 12 32.09 4.42 7.42
C PHE A 12 31.18 4.70 8.62
N LEU A 13 29.92 4.26 8.56
CA LEU A 13 29.01 4.31 9.70
C LEU A 13 29.24 3.12 10.64
N ARG A 14 30.27 3.21 11.49
CA ARG A 14 30.38 2.40 12.71
C ARG A 14 29.29 2.82 13.68
N SER A 15 28.05 2.40 13.43
CA SER A 15 26.93 2.60 14.37
C SER A 15 27.06 1.60 15.53
N PRO A 16 27.21 2.07 16.78
CA PRO A 16 27.18 1.20 17.97
C PRO A 16 25.89 0.36 18.06
N GLU A 17 24.82 0.82 17.41
CA GLU A 17 23.52 0.14 17.30
C GLU A 17 23.59 -1.20 16.57
N LEU A 18 24.46 -1.34 15.56
CA LEU A 18 24.70 -2.61 14.86
C LEU A 18 25.46 -3.62 15.73
N VAL A 19 26.26 -3.11 16.68
CA VAL A 19 26.99 -3.94 17.64
C VAL A 19 26.06 -4.41 18.75
N ALA A 20 25.17 -3.55 19.26
CA ALA A 20 24.16 -3.93 20.26
C ALA A 20 23.21 -5.03 19.75
N ALA A 21 22.78 -4.96 18.48
CA ALA A 21 21.94 -5.99 17.85
C ALA A 21 22.63 -7.37 17.72
N ARG A 22 23.97 -7.42 17.73
CA ARG A 22 24.75 -8.67 17.73
C ARG A 22 24.89 -9.31 19.11
N VAL A 23 24.66 -8.55 20.19
CA VAL A 23 24.90 -9.00 21.57
C VAL A 23 23.68 -9.69 22.18
N THR A 24 22.47 -9.45 21.68
CA THR A 24 21.29 -10.23 22.09
C THR A 24 21.22 -11.54 21.29
N GLY A 25 21.48 -12.65 21.99
CA GLY A 25 21.75 -13.98 21.43
C GLY A 25 20.88 -14.44 20.26
N ARG A 26 21.52 -15.22 19.37
CA ARG A 26 20.97 -15.97 18.24
C ARG A 26 19.68 -16.74 18.61
N ARG A 27 18.53 -16.07 18.60
CA ARG A 27 17.27 -16.74 18.30
C ARG A 27 17.29 -16.99 16.79
N GLY A 28 17.09 -18.24 16.37
CA GLY A 28 17.09 -18.59 14.96
C GLY A 28 16.08 -17.73 14.19
N ILE A 29 16.35 -17.45 12.92
CA ILE A 29 15.49 -16.62 12.04
C ILE A 29 14.02 -17.05 12.13
N ILE A 30 13.75 -18.35 12.23
CA ILE A 30 12.41 -18.92 12.39
C ILE A 30 11.77 -18.57 13.74
N GLY A 31 12.55 -18.57 14.82
CA GLY A 31 12.09 -18.16 16.15
C GLY A 31 11.74 -16.67 16.20
N ASP A 32 12.52 -15.84 15.50
CA ASP A 32 12.26 -14.41 15.36
C ASP A 32 11.01 -14.13 14.52
N ILE A 33 10.83 -14.84 13.40
CA ILE A 33 9.60 -14.79 12.58
C ILE A 33 8.38 -15.21 13.40
N ARG A 34 8.47 -16.34 14.11
CA ARG A 34 7.37 -16.83 14.97
C ARG A 34 7.04 -15.84 16.08
N SER A 35 8.05 -15.21 16.68
CA SER A 35 7.84 -14.19 17.72
C SER A 35 7.14 -12.95 17.17
N GLY A 36 7.53 -12.47 15.99
CA GLY A 36 6.88 -11.35 15.31
C GLY A 36 5.44 -11.66 14.92
N LEU A 37 5.21 -12.85 14.36
CA LEU A 37 3.87 -13.29 13.98
C LEU A 37 2.97 -13.45 15.21
N ALA A 38 3.47 -14.09 16.27
CA ALA A 38 2.72 -14.24 17.52
C ALA A 38 2.39 -12.88 18.16
N TYR A 39 3.28 -11.89 18.05
CA TYR A 39 3.01 -10.53 18.52
C TYR A 39 1.91 -9.85 17.70
N VAL A 40 2.02 -9.88 16.37
CA VAL A 40 0.99 -9.31 15.48
C VAL A 40 -0.37 -9.93 15.78
N LEU A 41 -0.46 -11.25 15.93
CA LEU A 41 -1.72 -11.96 16.17
C LEU A 41 -2.36 -11.67 17.53
N LYS A 42 -1.61 -11.15 18.50
CA LYS A 42 -2.13 -10.76 19.82
C LYS A 42 -2.77 -9.37 19.81
N ASP A 43 -2.29 -8.48 18.95
CA ASP A 43 -2.77 -7.10 18.87
C ASP A 43 -3.77 -6.93 17.72
N ARG A 44 -5.03 -6.65 18.05
CA ARG A 44 -6.12 -6.51 17.08
C ARG A 44 -5.89 -5.38 16.07
N VAL A 45 -5.20 -4.31 16.47
CA VAL A 45 -4.86 -3.19 15.58
C VAL A 45 -3.79 -3.65 14.59
N LEU A 46 -2.76 -4.36 15.05
CA LEU A 46 -1.71 -4.87 14.15
C LEU A 46 -2.24 -5.92 13.16
N VAL A 47 -3.13 -6.81 13.59
CA VAL A 47 -3.84 -7.73 12.69
C VAL A 47 -4.63 -6.94 11.65
N ALA A 48 -5.39 -5.93 12.08
CA ALA A 48 -6.19 -5.09 11.18
C ALA A 48 -5.33 -4.38 10.13
N LEU A 49 -4.21 -3.77 10.54
CA LEU A 49 -3.29 -3.08 9.63
C LEU A 49 -2.64 -4.05 8.64
N CYS A 50 -2.25 -5.26 9.10
CA CYS A 50 -1.68 -6.30 8.24
C CYS A 50 -2.69 -6.81 7.22
N LEU A 51 -3.90 -7.18 7.64
CA LEU A 51 -4.95 -7.67 6.75
C LEU A 51 -5.38 -6.60 5.74
N SER A 52 -5.58 -5.37 6.19
CA SER A 52 -5.88 -4.23 5.32
C SER A 52 -4.78 -4.04 4.26
N SER A 53 -3.51 -4.10 4.67
CA SER A 53 -2.37 -4.01 3.75
C SER A 53 -2.34 -5.15 2.74
N GLY A 54 -2.63 -6.38 3.16
CA GLY A 54 -2.67 -7.53 2.28
C GLY A 54 -3.79 -7.44 1.24
N ILE A 55 -5.01 -7.14 1.68
CA ILE A 55 -6.18 -6.97 0.80
C ILE A 55 -5.94 -5.81 -0.19
N GLY A 56 -5.42 -4.68 0.31
CA GLY A 56 -5.08 -3.54 -0.53
C GLY A 56 -4.01 -3.87 -1.58
N ALA A 57 -2.95 -4.59 -1.21
CA ALA A 57 -1.92 -5.03 -2.14
C ALA A 57 -2.46 -5.97 -3.23
N PHE A 58 -3.31 -6.91 -2.84
CA PHE A 58 -4.01 -7.80 -3.78
C PHE A 58 -4.87 -7.00 -4.78
N ALA A 59 -5.64 -6.03 -4.29
CA ALA A 59 -6.47 -5.16 -5.13
C ALA A 59 -5.64 -4.30 -6.10
N VAL A 60 -4.54 -3.70 -5.63
CA VAL A 60 -3.62 -2.92 -6.49
C VAL A 60 -3.02 -3.81 -7.58
N ALA A 61 -2.62 -5.03 -7.25
CA ALA A 61 -2.05 -5.95 -8.24
C ALA A 61 -3.06 -6.36 -9.32
N ILE A 62 -4.33 -6.60 -8.95
CA ILE A 62 -5.42 -6.80 -9.92
C ILE A 62 -5.57 -5.57 -10.79
N ARG A 63 -5.69 -4.39 -10.16
CA ARG A 63 -5.84 -3.10 -10.85
C ARG A 63 -4.74 -2.87 -11.86
N ASP A 64 -3.46 -2.98 -11.48
CA ASP A 64 -2.34 -2.68 -12.37
C ASP A 64 -2.31 -3.63 -13.58
N SER A 65 -2.56 -4.93 -13.34
CA SER A 65 -2.58 -5.94 -14.40
C SER A 65 -3.73 -5.69 -15.39
N SER A 66 -4.93 -5.42 -14.88
CA SER A 66 -6.11 -5.17 -15.72
C SER A 66 -6.07 -3.79 -16.38
N LEU A 67 -5.48 -2.78 -15.74
CA LEU A 67 -5.36 -1.44 -16.30
C LEU A 67 -4.40 -1.42 -17.49
N VAL A 68 -3.25 -2.08 -17.40
CA VAL A 68 -2.33 -2.20 -18.55
C VAL A 68 -3.03 -2.89 -19.72
N LEU A 69 -3.81 -3.94 -19.45
CA LEU A 69 -4.61 -4.62 -20.48
C LEU A 69 -5.60 -3.65 -21.15
N ALA A 70 -6.35 -2.86 -20.35
CA ALA A 70 -7.30 -1.87 -20.86
C ALA A 70 -6.63 -0.80 -21.73
N LEU A 71 -5.55 -0.20 -21.24
CA LEU A 71 -4.87 0.92 -21.91
C LEU A 71 -4.25 0.49 -23.24
N VAL A 72 -3.60 -0.69 -23.27
CA VAL A 72 -2.83 -1.13 -24.44
C VAL A 72 -3.69 -1.90 -25.43
N ARG A 73 -4.54 -2.83 -24.96
CA ARG A 73 -5.29 -3.73 -25.85
C ARG A 73 -6.67 -3.22 -26.24
N GLU A 74 -7.35 -2.48 -25.37
CA GLU A 74 -8.71 -2.01 -25.63
C GLU A 74 -8.72 -0.56 -26.13
N LEU A 75 -7.91 0.31 -25.50
CA LEU A 75 -7.82 1.73 -25.85
C LEU A 75 -6.72 2.07 -26.85
N HIS A 76 -5.83 1.11 -27.16
CA HIS A 76 -4.72 1.27 -28.10
C HIS A 76 -3.83 2.49 -27.81
N PHE A 77 -3.65 2.86 -26.54
CA PHE A 77 -2.79 3.96 -26.16
C PHE A 77 -1.32 3.63 -26.46
N SER A 78 -0.59 4.63 -26.93
CA SER A 78 0.86 4.51 -27.12
C SER A 78 1.57 4.36 -25.78
N ALA A 79 2.73 3.68 -25.78
CA ALA A 79 3.54 3.51 -24.57
C ALA A 79 3.93 4.86 -23.93
N GLY A 80 4.16 5.89 -24.75
CA GLY A 80 4.44 7.25 -24.27
C GLY A 80 3.26 7.86 -23.49
N LEU A 81 2.03 7.70 -23.99
CA LEU A 81 0.84 8.19 -23.29
C LEU A 81 0.59 7.41 -21.99
N VAL A 82 0.75 6.08 -22.01
CA VAL A 82 0.66 5.25 -20.79
C VAL A 82 1.67 5.69 -19.74
N GLY A 83 2.91 5.96 -20.16
CA GLY A 83 3.95 6.51 -19.28
C GLY A 83 3.59 7.87 -18.70
N LEU A 84 3.08 8.79 -19.53
CA LEU A 84 2.64 10.12 -19.10
C LEU A 84 1.49 10.03 -18.07
N LEU A 85 0.52 9.14 -18.30
CA LEU A 85 -0.58 8.91 -17.36
C LEU A 85 -0.07 8.29 -16.05
N ALA A 86 0.92 7.40 -16.10
CA ALA A 86 1.56 6.86 -14.91
C ALA A 86 2.31 7.93 -14.11
N MET A 87 2.92 8.94 -14.77
CA MET A 87 3.56 10.07 -14.08
C MET A 87 2.58 10.86 -13.22
N LEU A 88 1.31 10.97 -13.63
CA LEU A 88 0.27 11.64 -12.84
C LEU A 88 0.06 10.97 -11.48
N ALA A 89 0.22 9.64 -11.38
CA ALA A 89 0.22 8.96 -10.09
C ALA A 89 1.41 9.37 -9.20
N GLY A 90 2.58 9.59 -9.80
CA GLY A 90 3.76 10.12 -9.10
C GLY A 90 3.55 11.54 -8.59
N VAL A 91 3.02 12.43 -9.44
CA VAL A 91 2.67 13.82 -9.06
C VAL A 91 1.63 13.80 -7.93
N GLY A 92 0.59 12.98 -8.07
CA GLY A 92 -0.41 12.75 -7.02
C GLY A 92 0.24 12.26 -5.72
N GLY A 93 1.20 11.34 -5.80
CA GLY A 93 1.94 10.85 -4.63
C GLY A 93 2.71 11.94 -3.89
N VAL A 94 3.35 12.87 -4.61
CA VAL A 94 4.03 14.04 -3.99
C VAL A 94 3.01 14.93 -3.27
N VAL A 95 1.92 15.28 -3.96
CA VAL A 95 0.84 16.09 -3.38
C VAL A 95 0.25 15.41 -2.15
N GLY A 96 -0.04 14.11 -2.23
CA GLY A 96 -0.57 13.31 -1.12
C GLY A 96 0.40 13.21 0.06
N GLY A 97 1.72 13.17 -0.20
CA GLY A 97 2.74 13.21 0.83
C GLY A 97 2.73 14.51 1.63
N LEU A 98 2.59 15.65 0.94
CA LEU A 98 2.44 16.96 1.58
C LEU A 98 1.13 17.08 2.35
N LEU A 99 0.05 16.50 1.82
CA LEU A 99 -1.27 16.50 2.46
C LEU A 99 -1.39 15.50 3.61
N ALA A 100 -0.52 14.50 3.71
CA ALA A 100 -0.65 13.43 4.70
C ALA A 100 -0.58 13.94 6.14
N HIS A 101 0.34 14.87 6.43
CA HIS A 101 0.45 15.47 7.75
C HIS A 101 -0.77 16.34 8.09
N TRP A 102 -1.24 17.14 7.13
CA TRP A 102 -2.44 17.96 7.29
C TRP A 102 -3.69 17.08 7.53
N ALA A 103 -3.86 16.01 6.76
CA ALA A 103 -4.98 15.09 6.95
C ALA A 103 -4.92 14.40 8.32
N ALA A 104 -3.74 13.94 8.72
CA ALA A 104 -3.54 13.29 10.01
C ALA A 104 -3.82 14.21 11.19
N THR A 105 -3.39 15.47 11.15
CA THR A 105 -3.63 16.45 12.22
C THR A 105 -5.09 16.91 12.26
N ARG A 106 -5.77 17.00 11.11
CA ARG A 106 -7.16 17.46 11.05
C ARG A 106 -8.21 16.39 11.36
N PHE A 107 -7.96 15.13 10.98
CA PHE A 107 -8.95 14.04 11.07
C PHE A 107 -8.49 12.84 11.92
N GLY A 108 -7.21 12.79 12.30
CA GLY A 108 -6.57 11.64 12.93
C GLY A 108 -6.06 10.61 11.92
N PHE A 109 -5.06 9.82 12.32
CA PHE A 109 -4.41 8.84 11.45
C PHE A 109 -5.38 7.75 10.97
N GLY A 110 -6.14 7.14 11.87
CA GLY A 110 -7.05 6.03 11.52
C GLY A 110 -8.12 6.44 10.51
N ARG A 111 -8.79 7.57 10.72
CA ARG A 111 -9.82 8.08 9.80
C ARG A 111 -9.20 8.47 8.46
N SER A 112 -8.03 9.12 8.46
CA SER A 112 -7.32 9.50 7.23
C SER A 112 -6.97 8.29 6.37
N VAL A 113 -6.48 7.21 6.99
CA VAL A 113 -6.17 5.94 6.29
C VAL A 113 -7.43 5.33 5.68
N MET A 114 -8.55 5.31 6.41
CA MET A 114 -9.82 4.76 5.92
C MET A 114 -10.37 5.57 4.74
N VAL A 115 -10.35 6.91 4.82
CA VAL A 115 -10.77 7.79 3.72
C VAL A 115 -9.86 7.60 2.51
N ALA A 116 -8.56 7.47 2.71
CA ALA A 116 -7.60 7.21 1.64
C ALA A 116 -7.87 5.87 0.93
N ILE A 117 -8.22 4.81 1.66
CA ILE A 117 -8.63 3.52 1.07
C ILE A 117 -9.87 3.70 0.18
N LEU A 118 -10.92 4.34 0.70
CA LEU A 118 -12.16 4.54 -0.05
C LEU A 118 -11.97 5.45 -1.26
N THR A 119 -11.13 6.48 -1.13
CA THR A 119 -10.74 7.36 -2.24
C THR A 119 -9.99 6.58 -3.31
N THR A 120 -9.09 5.68 -2.91
CA THR A 120 -8.38 4.78 -3.85
C THR A 120 -9.36 3.84 -4.55
N ALA A 121 -10.32 3.26 -3.83
CA ALA A 121 -11.36 2.41 -4.42
C ALA A 121 -12.21 3.18 -5.45
N ALA A 122 -12.61 4.41 -5.12
CA ALA A 122 -13.35 5.29 -6.03
C ALA A 122 -12.51 5.68 -7.25
N ALA A 123 -11.22 5.97 -7.08
CA ALA A 123 -10.29 6.27 -8.16
C ALA A 123 -10.12 5.06 -9.11
N ILE A 124 -10.10 3.83 -8.59
CA ILE A 124 -10.09 2.61 -9.40
C ILE A 124 -11.43 2.45 -10.14
N ALA A 125 -12.56 2.67 -9.46
CA ALA A 125 -13.88 2.58 -10.07
C ALA A 125 -14.07 3.61 -11.20
N LEU A 126 -13.49 4.81 -11.07
CA LEU A 126 -13.51 5.84 -12.11
C LEU A 126 -12.87 5.37 -13.42
N LEU A 127 -11.88 4.47 -13.36
CA LEU A 127 -11.25 3.87 -14.54
C LEU A 127 -12.20 2.97 -15.34
N THR A 128 -13.37 2.64 -14.76
CA THR A 128 -14.40 1.81 -15.38
C THR A 128 -15.53 2.62 -16.00
N ALA A 129 -15.46 3.96 -15.93
CA ALA A 129 -16.42 4.82 -16.61
C ALA A 129 -16.42 4.53 -18.13
N PRO A 130 -17.58 4.58 -18.80
CA PRO A 130 -17.66 4.29 -20.22
C PRO A 130 -16.73 5.22 -21.00
N PHE A 131 -15.83 4.64 -21.79
CA PHE A 131 -14.75 5.33 -22.51
C PHE A 131 -15.21 6.33 -23.59
N GLY A 132 -16.49 6.71 -23.61
CA GLY A 132 -17.10 7.53 -24.66
C GLY A 132 -16.67 9.00 -24.65
N VAL A 133 -16.19 9.54 -23.53
CA VAL A 133 -15.69 10.93 -23.46
C VAL A 133 -14.33 10.97 -22.79
N ALA A 134 -13.28 11.21 -23.58
CA ALA A 134 -11.89 11.44 -23.16
C ALA A 134 -11.30 10.39 -22.17
N PRO A 135 -11.13 9.12 -22.59
CA PRO A 135 -10.59 8.06 -21.73
C PRO A 135 -9.24 8.39 -21.10
N ALA A 136 -8.37 9.12 -21.81
CA ALA A 136 -7.07 9.55 -21.27
C ALA A 136 -7.20 10.50 -20.08
N VAL A 137 -8.20 11.41 -20.11
CA VAL A 137 -8.44 12.36 -19.01
C VAL A 137 -8.92 11.62 -17.77
N LEU A 138 -9.88 10.70 -17.92
CA LEU A 138 -10.40 9.90 -16.81
C LEU A 138 -9.31 9.03 -16.18
N VAL A 139 -8.47 8.40 -17.01
CA VAL A 139 -7.31 7.64 -16.53
C VAL A 139 -6.35 8.56 -15.80
N GLY A 140 -6.06 9.74 -16.34
CA GLY A 140 -5.17 10.71 -15.71
C GLY A 140 -5.66 11.17 -14.33
N ILE A 141 -6.95 11.49 -14.21
CA ILE A 141 -7.59 11.84 -12.94
C ILE A 141 -7.52 10.66 -11.97
N GLY A 142 -7.86 9.44 -12.41
CA GLY A 142 -7.80 8.24 -11.58
C GLY A 142 -6.38 7.92 -11.10
N GLN A 143 -5.37 8.12 -11.94
CA GLN A 143 -3.96 7.97 -11.56
C GLN A 143 -3.54 9.02 -10.55
N PHE A 144 -3.85 10.30 -10.79
CA PHE A 144 -3.53 11.39 -9.88
C PHE A 144 -4.19 11.20 -8.51
N VAL A 145 -5.51 10.97 -8.47
CA VAL A 145 -6.26 10.76 -7.23
C VAL A 145 -5.76 9.51 -6.49
N GLY A 146 -5.53 8.42 -7.22
CA GLY A 146 -4.95 7.19 -6.65
C GLY A 146 -3.55 7.39 -6.08
N GLY A 147 -2.74 8.25 -6.69
CA GLY A 147 -1.44 8.67 -6.16
C GLY A 147 -1.57 9.46 -4.86
N VAL A 148 -2.45 10.46 -4.82
CA VAL A 148 -2.71 11.28 -3.63
C VAL A 148 -3.15 10.39 -2.46
N SER A 149 -4.19 9.57 -2.67
CA SER A 149 -4.72 8.70 -1.63
C SER A 149 -3.74 7.61 -1.23
N GLY A 150 -2.99 7.04 -2.19
CA GLY A 150 -1.96 6.04 -1.94
C GLY A 150 -0.84 6.55 -1.03
N ALA A 151 -0.42 7.80 -1.19
CA ALA A 151 0.59 8.42 -0.33
C ALA A 151 0.05 8.66 1.09
N VAL A 152 -1.15 9.23 1.23
CA VAL A 152 -1.80 9.43 2.55
C VAL A 152 -1.96 8.09 3.28
N TYR A 153 -2.42 7.05 2.57
CA TYR A 153 -2.52 5.69 3.10
C TYR A 153 -1.17 5.15 3.57
N THR A 154 -0.12 5.24 2.75
CA THR A 154 1.18 4.65 3.05
C THR A 154 1.84 5.30 4.26
N ILE A 155 1.78 6.63 4.34
CA ILE A 155 2.31 7.40 5.46
C ILE A 155 1.50 7.08 6.73
N GLY A 156 0.17 7.13 6.65
CA GLY A 156 -0.70 6.83 7.79
C GLY A 156 -0.49 5.41 8.34
N GLN A 157 -0.47 4.39 7.47
CA GLN A 157 -0.19 3.00 7.84
C GLN A 157 1.19 2.81 8.49
N LEU A 158 2.20 3.53 8.00
CA LEU A 158 3.53 3.52 8.61
C LEU A 158 3.49 4.12 10.02
N THR A 159 2.91 5.31 10.16
CA THR A 159 2.85 6.01 11.45
C THR A 159 2.03 5.24 12.48
N MET A 160 0.86 4.71 12.10
CA MET A 160 0.05 3.89 13.01
C MET A 160 0.79 2.66 13.52
N ARG A 161 1.55 1.99 12.64
CA ARG A 161 2.38 0.86 13.06
C ARG A 161 3.49 1.31 14.02
N GLN A 162 4.10 2.47 13.79
CA GLN A 162 5.13 3.03 14.67
C GLN A 162 4.57 3.36 16.06
N LEU A 163 3.34 3.89 16.13
CA LEU A 163 2.70 4.25 17.39
C LEU A 163 2.29 3.04 18.23
N VAL A 164 1.86 1.95 17.60
CA VAL A 164 1.31 0.77 18.30
C VAL A 164 2.39 -0.28 18.59
N THR A 165 3.52 -0.26 17.87
CA THR A 165 4.55 -1.30 17.99
C THR A 165 5.79 -0.79 18.75
N PRO A 166 6.24 -1.50 19.79
CA PRO A 166 7.51 -1.22 20.47
C PRO A 166 8.71 -1.19 19.52
N PRO A 167 9.69 -0.30 19.72
CA PRO A 167 10.82 -0.13 18.80
C PRO A 167 11.60 -1.41 18.47
N ASP A 168 11.77 -2.30 19.44
CA ASP A 168 12.47 -3.58 19.32
C ASP A 168 11.71 -4.62 18.48
N LEU A 169 10.39 -4.47 18.32
CA LEU A 169 9.53 -5.35 17.54
C LEU A 169 9.13 -4.78 16.17
N LEU A 170 9.39 -3.49 15.91
CA LEU A 170 9.04 -2.82 14.65
C LEU A 170 9.56 -3.56 13.41
N GLY A 171 10.82 -3.99 13.45
CA GLY A 171 11.43 -4.75 12.35
C GLY A 171 10.71 -6.07 12.06
N ARG A 172 10.32 -6.80 13.11
CA ARG A 172 9.62 -8.09 13.03
C ARG A 172 8.19 -7.92 12.52
N VAL A 173 7.45 -6.95 13.04
CA VAL A 173 6.08 -6.64 12.57
C VAL A 173 6.09 -6.20 11.11
N ASN A 174 7.05 -5.37 10.71
CA ASN A 174 7.20 -4.95 9.33
C ASN A 174 7.55 -6.12 8.38
N ALA A 175 8.35 -7.10 8.85
CA ALA A 175 8.64 -8.31 8.07
C ALA A 175 7.39 -9.14 7.81
N VAL A 176 6.54 -9.37 8.83
CA VAL A 176 5.25 -10.09 8.68
C VAL A 176 4.36 -9.38 7.66
N ARG A 177 4.21 -8.05 7.76
CA ARG A 177 3.42 -7.27 6.80
C ARG A 177 3.97 -7.39 5.38
N ARG A 178 5.29 -7.21 5.21
CA ARG A 178 5.96 -7.28 3.91
C ARG A 178 5.79 -8.64 3.27
N PHE A 179 5.96 -9.71 4.04
CA PHE A 179 5.73 -11.07 3.56
C PHE A 179 4.30 -11.23 3.04
N LEU A 180 3.29 -10.81 3.81
CA LEU A 180 1.90 -10.88 3.38
C LEU A 180 1.62 -10.08 2.10
N VAL A 181 2.11 -8.83 2.05
CA VAL A 181 1.95 -7.94 0.89
C VAL A 181 2.61 -8.53 -0.35
N TYR A 182 3.87 -8.95 -0.27
CA TYR A 182 4.60 -9.52 -1.40
C TYR A 182 4.10 -10.90 -1.82
N ALA A 183 3.52 -11.68 -0.90
CA ALA A 183 2.86 -12.93 -1.26
C ALA A 183 1.57 -12.68 -2.05
N LEU A 184 0.82 -11.61 -1.73
CA LEU A 184 -0.46 -11.32 -2.37
C LEU A 184 -0.33 -10.55 -3.70
N PHE A 185 0.76 -9.81 -3.92
CA PHE A 185 1.05 -9.16 -5.21
C PHE A 185 1.01 -10.11 -6.42
N PRO A 186 1.79 -11.22 -6.46
CA PRO A 186 1.78 -12.12 -7.61
C PRO A 186 0.42 -12.82 -7.78
N VAL A 187 -0.25 -13.16 -6.68
CA VAL A 187 -1.59 -13.76 -6.73
C VAL A 187 -2.59 -12.78 -7.35
N GLY A 188 -2.58 -11.52 -6.93
CA GLY A 188 -3.44 -10.49 -7.50
C GLY A 188 -3.12 -10.19 -8.95
N GLY A 189 -1.84 -10.21 -9.34
CA GLY A 189 -1.44 -10.03 -10.73
C GLY A 189 -1.92 -11.17 -11.63
N LEU A 190 -1.80 -12.43 -11.18
CA LEU A 190 -2.33 -13.59 -11.90
C LEU A 190 -3.86 -13.53 -12.03
N VAL A 191 -4.57 -13.20 -10.95
CA VAL A 191 -6.03 -13.04 -10.95
C VAL A 191 -6.45 -11.90 -11.88
N GLY A 192 -5.77 -10.75 -11.83
CA GLY A 192 -6.00 -9.60 -12.69
C GLY A 192 -5.73 -9.85 -14.16
N GLY A 193 -4.65 -10.58 -14.47
CA GLY A 193 -4.27 -10.95 -15.84
C GLY A 193 -5.18 -12.00 -16.45
N LEU A 194 -5.38 -13.14 -15.78
CA LEU A 194 -6.25 -14.22 -16.28
C LEU A 194 -7.72 -13.79 -16.29
N GLY A 195 -8.15 -13.10 -15.23
CA GLY A 195 -9.49 -12.53 -15.14
C GLY A 195 -9.72 -11.46 -16.20
N GLY A 196 -8.73 -10.58 -16.44
CA GLY A 196 -8.84 -9.53 -17.44
C GLY A 196 -8.97 -10.09 -18.86
N ALA A 197 -8.23 -11.17 -19.15
CA ALA A 197 -8.31 -11.85 -20.44
C ALA A 197 -9.64 -12.60 -20.68
N ARG A 198 -10.31 -13.07 -19.63
CA ARG A 198 -11.55 -13.88 -19.73
C ARG A 198 -12.83 -13.08 -19.50
N LEU A 199 -12.83 -12.19 -18.51
CA LEU A 199 -13.99 -11.43 -18.03
C LEU A 199 -13.98 -9.97 -18.51
N GLY A 200 -12.89 -9.55 -19.17
CA GLY A 200 -12.65 -8.17 -19.60
C GLY A 200 -11.94 -7.33 -18.53
N SER A 201 -11.14 -6.35 -18.98
CA SER A 201 -10.38 -5.49 -18.08
C SER A 201 -11.28 -4.65 -17.17
N ARG A 202 -12.39 -4.14 -17.71
CA ARG A 202 -13.36 -3.31 -16.98
C ARG A 202 -14.00 -4.05 -15.80
N SER A 203 -14.41 -5.30 -16.01
CA SER A 203 -14.97 -6.15 -14.95
C SER A 203 -13.95 -6.37 -13.83
N MET A 204 -12.69 -6.62 -14.19
CA MET A 204 -11.64 -6.83 -13.19
C MET A 204 -11.24 -5.55 -12.46
N LEU A 205 -11.32 -4.38 -13.11
CA LEU A 205 -11.14 -3.09 -12.44
C LEU A 205 -12.27 -2.83 -11.42
N LEU A 206 -13.52 -3.20 -11.72
CA LEU A 206 -14.61 -3.16 -10.74
C LEU A 206 -14.37 -4.11 -9.57
N VAL A 207 -13.89 -5.33 -9.84
CA VAL A 207 -13.50 -6.29 -8.79
C VAL A 207 -12.38 -5.68 -7.94
N ALA A 208 -11.35 -5.09 -8.53
CA ALA A 208 -10.27 -4.43 -7.81
C ALA A 208 -10.78 -3.27 -6.94
N ALA A 209 -11.70 -2.44 -7.44
CA ALA A 209 -12.32 -1.37 -6.67
C ALA A 209 -13.10 -1.92 -5.46
N GLY A 210 -13.90 -2.97 -5.67
CA GLY A 210 -14.64 -3.63 -4.59
C GLY A 210 -13.72 -4.24 -3.53
N VAL A 211 -12.70 -4.99 -3.95
CA VAL A 211 -11.71 -5.58 -3.04
C VAL A 211 -10.97 -4.47 -2.29
N MET A 212 -10.55 -3.39 -2.96
CA MET A 212 -9.92 -2.24 -2.30
C MET A 212 -10.84 -1.63 -1.25
N ALA A 213 -12.12 -1.43 -1.56
CA ALA A 213 -13.10 -0.92 -0.59
C ALA A 213 -13.22 -1.84 0.64
N THR A 214 -13.19 -3.16 0.46
CA THR A 214 -13.25 -4.11 1.58
C THR A 214 -11.99 -4.10 2.46
N SER A 215 -10.87 -3.54 2.00
CA SER A 215 -9.64 -3.40 2.81
C SER A 215 -9.80 -2.45 4.00
N VAL A 216 -10.90 -1.67 4.04
CA VAL A 216 -11.27 -0.84 5.19
C VAL A 216 -11.88 -1.66 6.34
N LEU A 217 -12.50 -2.82 6.04
CA LEU A 217 -13.26 -3.60 7.02
C LEU A 217 -12.41 -4.11 8.19
N PRO A 218 -11.17 -4.62 7.99
CA PRO A 218 -10.29 -4.96 9.10
C PRO A 218 -10.00 -3.76 10.01
N LEU A 219 -9.83 -2.56 9.44
CA LEU A 219 -9.53 -1.35 10.22
C LEU A 219 -10.73 -0.92 11.09
N ILE A 220 -11.95 -1.04 10.57
CA ILE A 220 -13.17 -0.79 11.34
C ILE A 220 -13.27 -1.78 12.50
N ARG A 221 -13.11 -3.08 12.22
CA ARG A 221 -13.18 -4.15 13.24
C ARG A 221 -12.07 -4.05 14.29
N GLY A 222 -10.90 -3.55 13.89
CA GLY A 222 -9.77 -3.30 14.79
C GLY A 222 -9.87 -2.01 15.60
N ASN A 223 -10.96 -1.23 15.46
CA ASN A 223 -11.14 0.10 16.07
C ASN A 223 -9.95 1.05 15.83
N VAL A 224 -9.39 0.99 14.64
CA VAL A 224 -8.19 1.75 14.24
C VAL A 224 -8.44 3.27 14.29
N ALA A 225 -9.68 3.70 14.08
CA ALA A 225 -10.08 5.11 14.20
C ALA A 225 -9.97 5.67 15.63
N GLY A 226 -10.03 4.83 16.66
CA GLY A 226 -9.91 5.21 18.06
C GLY A 226 -8.47 5.27 18.58
N VAL A 227 -7.48 4.91 17.76
CA VAL A 227 -6.06 5.07 18.07
C VAL A 227 -5.69 6.54 17.86
N GLU A 228 -6.21 7.41 18.73
CA GLU A 228 -5.82 8.82 18.78
C GLU A 228 -4.44 8.91 19.44
N GLY A 229 -3.53 9.63 18.78
CA GLY A 229 -2.13 9.79 19.19
C GLY A 229 -1.97 10.64 20.45
N HIS A 230 -2.50 10.17 21.57
CA HIS A 230 -2.04 10.62 22.87
C HIS A 230 -0.75 9.84 23.18
N PRO A 231 0.41 10.52 23.22
CA PRO A 231 1.59 9.91 23.82
C PRO A 231 1.22 9.53 25.26
N ARG A 232 1.38 8.25 25.60
CA ARG A 232 1.45 7.84 27.02
C ARG A 232 2.81 8.21 27.58
#